data_AF-A0A936L5R8-F1
#
_entry.id   AF-A0A936L5R8-F1
#
_cell.length_a   1.000
_cell.length_b   1.000
_cell.length_c   1.000
_cell.angle_alpha   90.00
_cell.angle_beta   90.00
_cell.angle_gamma   90.00
#
_symmetry.space_group_name_H-M   'P 1'
#
loop_
_entity.id
_entity.type
_entity.pdbx_description
1 polymer ?
#
loop_
_entity_poly.entity_id
_entity_poly.type
_entity_poly.pdbx_seq_one_letter_code
_entity_poly.pdbx_strand_id
1 'polypeptide(L)'
;MTFNKSETRFPSKAHHIYLAHCGISPLYAPAAKRASELLTEQSLHGGGHFMDFYNPELDGFKEQAALLLQTSADHIAAVRNTGPGGIHGPSPFQPRRRDYHVHP
;
A
#
# COMPACT_ATOMS: atom_id res chain seq x y z
N MET A 1 7.33 21.88 -6.46
CA MET A 1 7.87 21.05 -5.36
C MET A 1 8.78 20.00 -6.00
N THR A 2 10.08 20.00 -5.73
CA THR A 2 11.03 19.11 -6.42
C THR A 2 11.27 17.85 -5.60
N PHE A 3 11.05 16.68 -6.20
CA PHE A 3 11.25 15.40 -5.53
C PHE A 3 12.75 15.11 -5.33
N ASN A 4 13.19 15.11 -4.07
CA ASN A 4 14.60 14.88 -3.70
C ASN A 4 14.94 13.38 -3.71
N LYS A 5 15.78 12.97 -4.68
CA LYS A 5 16.24 11.59 -4.91
C LYS A 5 17.65 11.29 -4.36
N SER A 6 18.14 12.11 -3.43
CA SER A 6 19.49 11.95 -2.86
C SER A 6 19.74 10.57 -2.26
N GLU A 7 21.01 10.18 -2.20
CA GLU A 7 21.47 8.95 -1.56
C GLU A 7 21.14 8.92 -0.07
N THR A 8 21.07 10.08 0.59
CA THR A 8 20.60 10.18 1.98
C THR A 8 19.14 9.76 2.15
N ARG A 9 18.30 9.98 1.14
CA ARG A 9 16.88 9.60 1.13
C ARG A 9 16.66 8.20 0.53
N PHE A 10 17.56 7.75 -0.32
CA PHE A 10 17.52 6.45 -1.00
C PHE A 10 18.92 5.80 -1.00
N PRO A 11 19.35 5.18 0.13
CA PRO A 11 20.72 4.68 0.29
C PRO A 11 21.16 3.64 -0.74
N SER A 12 20.22 2.87 -1.31
CA SER A 12 20.52 1.91 -2.37
C SER A 12 21.14 2.55 -3.62
N LYS A 13 20.98 3.86 -3.81
CA LYS A 13 21.55 4.61 -4.94
C LYS A 13 23.02 5.00 -4.76
N ALA A 14 23.59 4.87 -3.56
CA ALA A 14 24.99 5.22 -3.32
C ALA A 14 25.98 4.39 -4.16
N HIS A 15 25.59 3.17 -4.54
CA HIS A 15 26.47 2.23 -5.25
C HIS A 15 25.83 1.63 -6.50
N HIS A 16 24.61 2.04 -6.86
CA HIS A 16 23.85 1.40 -7.94
C HIS A 16 23.07 2.41 -8.77
N ILE A 17 23.07 2.20 -10.08
CA ILE A 17 22.10 2.80 -10.98
C ILE A 17 20.83 1.94 -10.93
N TYR A 18 19.79 2.47 -10.30
CA TYR A 18 18.53 1.74 -10.12
C TYR A 18 17.65 1.86 -11.38
N LEU A 19 17.52 0.77 -12.15
CA LEU A 19 16.75 0.76 -13.40
C LEU A 19 15.37 0.11 -13.27
N ALA A 20 15.10 -0.63 -12.19
CA ALA A 20 13.88 -1.44 -12.01
C ALA A 20 12.68 -0.68 -11.41
N HIS A 21 12.56 0.64 -11.67
CA HIS A 21 11.60 1.54 -11.02
C HIS A 21 10.12 1.14 -11.17
N CYS A 22 9.76 0.46 -12.26
CA CYS A 22 8.39 -0.01 -12.48
C CYS A 22 8.06 -1.33 -11.76
N GLY A 23 9.06 -2.13 -11.39
CA GLY A 23 8.84 -3.40 -10.70
C GLY A 23 8.76 -3.22 -9.19
N ILE A 24 9.73 -2.51 -8.62
CA ILE A 24 9.74 -2.12 -7.22
C ILE A 24 10.46 -0.77 -7.10
N SER A 25 10.03 0.06 -6.15
CA SER A 25 10.71 1.35 -5.92
C SER A 25 11.78 1.20 -4.85
N PRO A 26 12.91 1.92 -4.94
CA PRO A 26 13.87 2.03 -3.85
C PRO A 26 13.17 2.52 -2.58
N LEU A 27 13.41 1.84 -1.46
CA LEU A 27 12.78 2.20 -0.20
C LEU A 27 13.29 3.57 0.29
N TYR A 28 12.35 4.44 0.65
CA TYR A 28 12.63 5.75 1.22
C TYR A 28 13.13 5.60 2.66
N ALA A 29 14.29 6.17 3.00
CA ALA A 29 14.96 5.90 4.27
C ALA A 29 14.11 6.26 5.52
N PRO A 30 13.41 7.40 5.58
CA PRO A 30 12.49 7.68 6.69
C PRO A 30 11.34 6.67 6.81
N ALA A 31 10.82 6.17 5.68
CA ALA A 31 9.79 5.12 5.70
C ALA A 31 10.37 3.79 6.23
N ALA A 32 11.59 3.43 5.83
CA ALA A 32 12.29 2.26 6.36
C ALA A 32 12.48 2.35 7.89
N LYS A 33 12.91 3.52 8.37
CA LYS A 33 13.09 3.78 9.80
C LYS A 33 11.78 3.62 10.55
N ARG A 34 10.70 4.27 10.10
CA ARG A 34 9.38 4.19 10.75
C ARG A 34 8.84 2.75 10.76
N ALA A 35 9.01 2.01 9.67
CA ALA A 35 8.62 0.60 9.62
C ALA A 35 9.40 -0.25 10.64
N SER A 36 10.70 -0.02 10.80
CA SER A 36 11.51 -0.70 11.81
C SER A 36 11.06 -0.39 13.24
N GLU A 37 10.70 0.87 13.52
CA GLU A 37 10.15 1.29 14.81
C GLU A 37 8.84 0.55 15.10
N LEU A 38 7.89 0.54 14.15
CA LEU A 38 6.62 -0.16 14.30
C LEU A 38 6.77 -1.66 14.53
N LEU A 39 7.71 -2.31 13.82
CA LEU A 39 8.01 -3.73 14.03
C LEU A 39 8.61 -4.00 15.42
N THR A 40 9.40 -3.06 15.93
CA THR A 40 9.98 -3.14 17.28
C THR A 40 8.88 -3.01 18.32
N GLU A 41 7.99 -2.03 18.18
CA GLU A 41 6.82 -1.84 19.06
C GLU A 41 5.91 -3.08 19.07
N GLN A 42 5.63 -3.65 17.88
CA GLN A 42 4.86 -4.88 17.76
C GLN A 42 5.52 -6.04 18.51
N SER A 43 6.85 -6.16 18.40
CA SER A 43 7.61 -7.20 19.08
C SER A 43 7.63 -7.04 20.60
N LEU A 44 7.65 -5.81 21.11
CA LEU A 44 7.72 -5.51 22.55
C LEU A 44 6.36 -5.67 23.23
N HIS A 45 5.29 -5.23 22.58
CA HIS A 45 3.97 -5.13 23.21
C HIS A 45 2.99 -6.24 22.80
N GLY A 46 3.36 -7.06 21.81
CA GLY A 46 2.51 -8.11 21.28
C GLY A 46 1.35 -7.59 20.44
N GLY A 47 0.66 -8.50 19.73
CA GLY A 47 -0.32 -8.14 18.71
C GLY A 47 -1.56 -7.40 19.20
N GLY A 48 -1.99 -7.62 20.45
CA GLY A 48 -3.19 -6.96 21.01
C GLY A 48 -2.99 -5.47 21.23
N HIS A 49 -1.95 -5.10 21.98
CA HIS A 49 -1.61 -3.71 22.26
C HIS A 49 -1.13 -2.98 20.99
N PHE A 50 -0.46 -3.67 20.07
CA PHE A 50 -0.01 -3.08 18.81
C PHE A 50 -1.15 -2.46 17.99
N MET A 51 -2.35 -3.04 18.01
CA MET A 51 -3.48 -2.51 17.21
C MET A 51 -3.93 -1.11 17.66
N ASP A 52 -3.81 -0.80 18.95
CA ASP A 52 -4.17 0.51 19.48
C ASP A 52 -3.25 1.61 18.95
N PHE A 53 -1.98 1.29 18.67
CA PHE A 53 -1.00 2.23 18.09
C PHE A 53 -1.00 2.19 16.56
N TYR A 54 -1.27 1.02 15.98
CA TYR A 54 -1.26 0.84 14.53
C TYR A 54 -2.47 1.49 13.84
N ASN A 55 -3.65 1.46 14.47
CA ASN A 55 -4.86 2.05 13.87
C ASN A 55 -4.71 3.56 13.61
N PRO A 56 -4.27 4.40 14.57
CA PRO A 56 -4.03 5.82 14.32
C PRO A 56 -2.99 6.09 13.21
N GLU A 57 -1.93 5.28 13.14
CA GLU A 57 -0.92 5.39 12.08
C GLU A 57 -1.50 5.06 10.70
N LEU A 58 -2.34 4.02 10.64
CA LEU A 58 -3.02 3.64 9.41
C LEU A 58 -4.04 4.70 8.96
N ASP A 59 -4.77 5.31 9.90
CA ASP A 59 -5.72 6.37 9.62
C ASP A 59 -5.00 7.60 9.05
N GLY A 60 -3.90 8.03 9.68
CA GLY A 60 -3.05 9.11 9.16
C GLY A 60 -2.49 8.79 7.76
N PHE A 61 -2.10 7.54 7.50
CA PHE A 61 -1.68 7.12 6.16
C PHE A 61 -2.82 7.26 5.13
N LYS A 62 -4.03 6.80 5.46
CA LYS A 62 -5.19 6.90 4.57
C LYS A 62 -5.55 8.35 4.27
N GLU A 63 -5.46 9.25 5.26
CA GLU A 63 -5.69 10.68 5.05
C GLU A 63 -4.68 11.28 4.06
N GLN A 64 -3.38 10.98 4.20
CA GLN A 64 -2.37 11.47 3.26
C GLN A 64 -2.55 10.88 1.86
N ALA A 65 -2.92 9.61 1.76
CA ALA A 65 -3.24 8.97 0.48
C ALA A 65 -4.49 9.58 -0.17
N ALA A 66 -5.51 9.89 0.63
CA ALA A 66 -6.73 10.54 0.18
C ALA A 66 -6.46 11.95 -0.37
N LEU A 67 -5.60 12.73 0.29
CA LEU A 67 -5.14 14.02 -0.22
C LEU A 67 -4.41 13.89 -1.56
N LEU A 68 -3.49 12.92 -1.67
CA LEU A 68 -2.75 12.68 -2.92
C LEU A 68 -3.66 12.27 -4.07
N LEU A 69 -4.67 11.43 -3.79
CA LEU A 69 -5.60 10.87 -4.77
C LEU A 69 -6.87 11.72 -4.95
N GLN A 70 -6.99 12.85 -4.24
CA GLN A 70 -8.14 13.74 -4.26
C GLN A 70 -9.47 13.02 -3.97
N THR A 71 -9.48 12.17 -2.93
CA THR A 71 -10.64 11.38 -2.50
C THR A 71 -10.82 11.46 -0.98
N SER A 72 -11.74 10.68 -0.42
CA SER A 72 -11.91 10.49 1.03
C SER A 72 -11.04 9.35 1.55
N ALA A 73 -10.58 9.45 2.81
CA ALA A 73 -9.89 8.36 3.51
C ALA A 73 -10.74 7.09 3.59
N ASP A 74 -12.07 7.21 3.65
CA ASP A 74 -13.02 6.09 3.63
C ASP A 74 -12.99 5.29 2.32
N HIS A 75 -12.51 5.91 1.23
CA HIS A 75 -12.35 5.24 -0.07
C HIS A 75 -10.99 4.53 -0.20
N ILE A 76 -10.14 4.55 0.82
CA ILE A 76 -8.79 3.98 0.79
C ILE A 76 -8.74 2.68 1.60
N ALA A 77 -8.54 1.56 0.90
CA ALA A 77 -8.22 0.28 1.51
C ALA A 77 -6.70 0.04 1.53
N ALA A 78 -6.15 -0.38 2.67
CA ALA A 78 -4.76 -0.79 2.77
C ALA A 78 -4.65 -2.31 2.48
N VAL A 79 -3.90 -2.65 1.43
CA VAL A 79 -3.65 -4.03 1.02
C VAL A 79 -2.15 -4.29 0.92
N ARG A 80 -1.73 -5.55 1.13
CA ARG A 80 -0.31 -5.94 1.14
C ARG A 80 0.42 -5.73 -0.20
N ASN A 81 -0.28 -5.82 -1.33
CA ASN A 81 0.22 -5.56 -2.67
C ASN A 81 -0.94 -5.52 -3.69
N THR A 82 -0.63 -5.19 -4.94
CA THR A 82 -1.60 -5.02 -6.04
C THR A 82 -2.35 -6.30 -6.40
N GLY A 83 -1.77 -7.49 -6.20
CA GLY A 83 -2.39 -8.76 -6.60
C GLY A 83 -3.76 -9.00 -5.95
N PRO A 84 -3.84 -9.00 -4.60
CA PRO A 84 -5.10 -9.05 -3.86
C PRO A 84 -5.96 -7.79 -3.96
N GLY A 85 -5.39 -6.64 -4.37
CA GLY A 85 -6.08 -5.35 -4.45
C GLY A 85 -6.88 -5.15 -5.74
N GLY A 86 -6.64 -5.95 -6.77
CA GLY A 86 -7.56 -6.03 -7.91
C GLY A 86 -8.92 -6.49 -7.41
N ILE A 87 -9.99 -5.83 -7.86
CA ILE A 87 -11.39 -6.19 -7.55
C ILE A 87 -11.76 -7.49 -8.30
N HIS A 88 -11.04 -8.56 -7.98
CA HIS A 88 -11.29 -9.95 -8.36
C HIS A 88 -11.67 -10.78 -7.12
N GLY A 89 -11.82 -10.15 -5.94
CA GLY A 89 -12.65 -10.70 -4.88
C GLY A 89 -14.10 -10.86 -5.37
N PRO A 90 -14.95 -11.64 -4.68
CA PRO A 90 -16.30 -11.97 -5.16
C PRO A 90 -17.13 -10.70 -5.29
N SER A 91 -17.11 -10.12 -6.48
CA SER A 91 -18.09 -9.13 -6.88
C SER A 91 -19.43 -9.86 -6.96
N PRO A 92 -20.53 -9.28 -6.46
CA PRO A 92 -21.87 -9.84 -6.57
C PRO A 92 -22.41 -9.73 -8.00
N PHE A 93 -21.55 -9.91 -9.02
CA PHE A 93 -21.97 -10.09 -10.40
C PHE A 93 -22.84 -11.33 -10.47
N GLN A 94 -24.16 -11.12 -10.37
CA GLN A 94 -25.16 -12.06 -10.80
C GLN A 94 -24.82 -12.42 -12.25
N PRO A 95 -24.56 -13.70 -12.57
CA PRO A 95 -24.45 -14.10 -13.95
C PRO A 95 -25.83 -13.88 -14.58
N ARG A 96 -26.00 -12.80 -15.35
CA ARG A 96 -27.02 -12.81 -16.40
C ARG A 96 -26.62 -13.95 -17.32
N ARG A 97 -27.38 -15.06 -17.25
CA ARG A 97 -27.27 -16.17 -18.19
C ARG A 97 -27.20 -15.57 -19.59
N ARG A 98 -26.12 -15.85 -20.31
CA ARG A 98 -26.17 -15.74 -21.78
C ARG A 98 -26.99 -16.93 -22.23
N ASP A 99 -28.29 -16.74 -22.35
CA ASP A 99 -29.15 -17.69 -23.04
C ASP A 99 -28.72 -17.68 -24.51
N TYR A 100 -27.88 -18.65 -24.89
CA TYR A 100 -27.65 -18.96 -26.29
C TYR A 100 -28.93 -19.61 -26.81
N HIS A 101 -29.78 -18.82 -27.48
CA HIS A 101 -30.79 -19.37 -28.36
C HIS A 101 -30.08 -20.07 -29.53
N VAL A 102 -29.93 -21.39 -29.41
CA VAL A 102 -29.66 -22.25 -30.56
C VAL A 102 -31.00 -22.44 -31.25
N HIS A 103 -31.20 -21.74 -32.37
CA HIS A 103 -32.30 -22.05 -33.27
C HIS A 103 -31.99 -23.37 -34.00
N PRO A 104 -33.00 -24.25 -34.17
CA PRO A 104 -32.87 -25.55 -34.85
C PRO A 104 -32.56 -25.42 -36.34
#